data_AF-A0A9E4IQD0-F1
#
_entry.id   AF-A0A9E4IQD0-F1
#
_cell.length_a   1.000
_cell.length_b   1.000
_cell.length_c   1.000
_cell.angle_alpha   90.00
_cell.angle_beta   90.00
_cell.angle_gamma   90.00
#
_symmetry.space_group_name_H-M   'P 1'
#
loop_
_entity.id
_entity.type
_entity.pdbx_description
1 polymer ?
#
loop_
_entity_poly.entity_id
_entity_poly.type
_entity_poly.pdbx_seq_one_letter_code
_entity_poly.pdbx_strand_id
1 'polypeptide(L)' 'AIEGERDVDNADYVDGVAEENVRMVIAEIRRESSVLATMEQEREIRIVGGMYDVSTGVVRFI' A
#
# COMPACT_ATOMS: atom_id res chain seq x y z
N ALA A 1 -11.46 -6.42 -7.94
CA ALA A 1 -12.39 -5.38 -7.44
C ALA A 1 -12.51 -5.60 -5.95
N ILE A 2 -12.47 -4.54 -5.15
CA ILE A 2 -12.64 -4.64 -3.69
C ILE A 2 -14.10 -5.08 -3.44
N GLU A 3 -14.27 -6.17 -2.71
CA GLU A 3 -15.58 -6.75 -2.41
C GLU A 3 -16.29 -5.95 -1.31
N GLY A 4 -17.63 -5.88 -1.37
CA GLY A 4 -18.44 -5.14 -0.41
C GLY A 4 -19.25 -4.00 -1.03
N GLU A 5 -20.25 -3.53 -0.28
CA GLU A 5 -21.02 -2.34 -0.65
C GLU A 5 -20.10 -1.11 -0.59
N ARG A 6 -20.16 -0.28 -1.65
CA ARG A 6 -19.30 0.91 -1.81
C ARG A 6 -19.80 2.05 -0.92
N ASP A 7 -19.77 1.80 0.38
CA ASP A 7 -20.21 2.70 1.43
C ASP A 7 -19.01 3.08 2.31
N VAL A 8 -18.98 4.33 2.76
CA VAL A 8 -17.96 4.83 3.70
C VAL A 8 -18.14 4.27 5.11
N ASP A 9 -19.34 3.80 5.43
CA ASP A 9 -19.64 3.15 6.71
C ASP A 9 -19.22 1.65 6.71
N ASN A 10 -18.88 1.09 5.53
CA ASN A 10 -18.37 -0.27 5.41
C ASN A 10 -16.84 -0.29 5.59
N ALA A 11 -16.41 -0.52 6.84
CA ALA A 11 -15.00 -0.54 7.21
C ALA A 11 -14.15 -1.50 6.33
N ASP A 12 -14.66 -2.70 6.01
CA ASP A 12 -13.92 -3.67 5.19
C ASP A 12 -13.69 -3.16 3.76
N TYR A 13 -14.68 -2.47 3.19
CA TYR A 13 -14.54 -1.86 1.87
C TYR A 13 -13.55 -0.69 1.90
N VAL A 14 -13.63 0.18 2.91
CA VAL A 14 -12.71 1.32 3.08
C VAL A 14 -11.27 0.85 3.27
N ASP A 15 -11.05 -0.17 4.10
CA ASP A 15 -9.73 -0.78 4.31
C ASP A 15 -9.19 -1.38 3.00
N GLY A 16 -10.03 -2.06 2.23
CA GLY A 16 -9.65 -2.58 0.91
C GLY A 16 -9.27 -1.48 -0.08
N VAL A 17 -9.97 -0.34 -0.07
CA VAL A 17 -9.62 0.83 -0.90
C VAL A 17 -8.27 1.42 -0.49
N ALA A 18 -8.02 1.50 0.81
CA ALA A 18 -6.76 2.02 1.33
C ALA A 18 -5.58 1.08 1.01
N GLU A 19 -5.77 -0.25 1.15
CA GLU A 19 -4.77 -1.24 0.76
C GLU A 19 -4.44 -1.16 -0.74
N GLU A 20 -5.45 -1.05 -1.60
CA GLU A 20 -5.24 -0.91 -3.04
C GLU A 20 -4.49 0.39 -3.38
N ASN A 21 -4.78 1.48 -2.68
CA ASN A 21 -4.02 2.73 -2.82
C ASN A 21 -2.53 2.52 -2.50
N VAL A 22 -2.21 1.83 -1.40
CA VAL A 22 -0.82 1.52 -1.04
C VAL A 22 -0.13 0.70 -2.13
N ARG A 23 -0.82 -0.30 -2.70
CA ARG A 23 -0.28 -1.11 -3.83
C ARG A 23 -0.01 -0.24 -5.07
N MET A 24 -0.94 0.63 -5.43
CA MET A 24 -0.79 1.55 -6.56
C MET A 24 0.38 2.52 -6.35
N VAL A 25 0.50 3.11 -5.16
CA VAL A 25 1.58 4.07 -4.84
C VAL A 25 2.94 3.40 -4.85
N ILE A 26 3.08 2.17 -4.36
CA ILE A 26 4.34 1.42 -4.46
C ILE A 26 4.74 1.20 -5.93
N ALA A 27 3.77 0.82 -6.77
CA ALA A 27 4.01 0.64 -8.19
C ALA A 27 4.39 1.97 -8.87
N GLU A 28 3.75 3.06 -8.50
CA GLU A 28 4.04 4.41 -8.99
C GLU A 28 5.43 4.89 -8.58
N ILE A 29 5.84 4.70 -7.32
CA ILE A 29 7.19 5.04 -6.84
C ILE A 29 8.26 4.32 -7.69
N ARG A 30 8.07 3.02 -7.96
CA ARG A 30 8.97 2.23 -8.82
C ARG A 30 8.99 2.72 -10.26
N ARG A 31 7.84 3.17 -10.77
CA ARG A 31 7.70 3.66 -12.15
C ARG A 31 8.31 5.05 -12.34
N GLU A 32 8.14 5.94 -11.37
CA GLU A 32 8.49 7.37 -11.49
C GLU A 32 9.87 7.71 -10.95
N SER A 33 10.39 6.94 -9.99
CA SER A 33 11.73 7.18 -9.43
C SER A 33 12.74 6.17 -9.97
N SER A 34 13.46 6.56 -11.01
CA SER A 34 14.56 5.76 -11.56
C SER A 34 15.66 5.50 -10.52
N VAL A 35 15.91 6.42 -9.60
CA VAL A 35 16.89 6.26 -8.52
C VAL A 35 16.47 5.13 -7.58
N LEU A 36 15.25 5.19 -7.04
CA LEU A 36 14.76 4.16 -6.12
C LEU A 36 14.61 2.80 -6.81
N ALA A 37 14.19 2.79 -8.08
CA ALA A 37 14.11 1.57 -8.87
C ALA A 37 15.48 0.89 -9.04
N THR A 38 16.53 1.67 -9.35
CA THR A 38 17.90 1.15 -9.44
C THR A 38 18.37 0.62 -8.09
N MET A 39 18.20 1.38 -7.01
CA MET A 39 18.60 0.95 -5.66
C MET A 39 17.87 -0.33 -5.21
N GLU A 40 16.60 -0.51 -5.59
CA GLU A 40 15.84 -1.74 -5.31
C GLU A 40 16.35 -2.92 -6.16
N GLN A 41 16.67 -2.70 -7.44
CA GLN A 41 17.25 -3.71 -8.33
C GLN A 41 18.63 -4.18 -7.87
N GLU A 42 19.45 -3.25 -7.37
CA GLU A 42 20.77 -3.50 -6.78
C GLU A 42 20.69 -4.10 -5.37
N ARG A 43 19.47 -4.26 -4.83
CA ARG A 43 19.19 -4.82 -3.49
C ARG A 43 19.74 -3.98 -2.34
N GLU A 44 19.99 -2.70 -2.58
CA GLU A 44 20.39 -1.75 -1.54
C GLU A 44 19.22 -1.39 -0.63
N ILE A 45 18.02 -1.33 -1.21
CA ILE A 45 16.76 -1.07 -0.50
C ILE A 45 15.67 -2.06 -0.92
N ARG A 46 14.58 -2.08 -0.14
CA ARG A 46 13.31 -2.75 -0.50
C ARG A 46 12.17 -1.77 -0.28
N ILE A 47 11.24 -1.70 -1.22
CA ILE A 47 10.01 -0.92 -1.06
C ILE A 47 8.88 -1.86 -0.64
N VAL A 48 8.31 -1.62 0.54
CA VAL A 48 7.20 -2.40 1.11
C VAL A 48 6.05 -1.48 1.50
N GLY A 49 4.81 -1.97 1.37
CA GLY A 49 3.62 -1.27 1.84
C GLY A 49 3.36 -1.55 3.31
N GLY A 50 2.73 -0.61 4.01
CA GLY A 50 2.31 -0.79 5.39
C GLY A 50 0.94 -0.18 5.62
N MET A 51 0.01 -0.97 6.14
CA MET A 51 -1.26 -0.49 6.69
C MET A 51 -1.12 -0.34 8.19
N TYR A 52 -1.34 0.88 8.68
CA TYR A 52 -1.34 1.18 10.10
C TYR A 52 -2.77 1.16 10.65
N ASP A 53 -3.02 0.26 11.60
CA ASP A 53 -4.27 0.24 12.35
C ASP A 53 -4.17 1.22 13.53
N VAL A 54 -4.92 2.32 13.44
CA VAL A 54 -4.93 3.39 14.45
C VAL A 54 -5.49 2.94 15.80
N SER A 55 -6.32 1.90 15.84
CA SER A 55 -6.98 1.42 17.05
C SER A 55 -6.09 0.49 17.86
N THR A 56 -5.26 -0.32 17.18
CA THR A 56 -4.35 -1.29 17.81
C THR A 56 -2.89 -0.85 17.82
N GLY A 57 -2.52 0.11 16.97
CA GLY A 57 -1.13 0.53 16.74
C GLY A 57 -0.31 -0.46 15.91
N VAL A 58 -0.94 -1.50 15.36
CA VAL A 58 -0.26 -2.55 14.59
C VAL A 58 -0.06 -2.10 13.15
N VAL A 59 1.13 -2.38 12.60
CA VAL A 59 1.42 -2.25 11.18
C VAL A 59 1.36 -3.63 10.52
N ARG A 60 0.55 -3.75 9.46
CA ARG A 60 0.51 -4.92 8.58
C ARG A 60 1.24 -4.59 7.28
N PHE A 61 2.25 -5.38 6.93
CA PHE A 61 2.95 -5.20 5.66
C PHE A 61 2.18 -5.84 4.51
N ILE A 62 2.19 -5.17 3.35
CA ILE A 62 1.51 -5.56 2.10
C ILE A 62 2.49 -6.13 1.08
#